data_AF-A0A9P0CY91-F1
#
_entry.id   AF-A0A9P0CY91-F1
#
_cell.length_a   1.000
_cell.length_b   1.000
_cell.length_c   1.000
_cell.angle_alpha   90.00
_cell.angle_beta   90.00
_cell.angle_gamma   90.00
#
_symmetry.space_group_name_H-M   'P 1'
#
loop_
_entity.id
_entity.type
_entity.pdbx_description
1 polymer ?
#
loop_
_entity_poly.entity_id
_entity_poly.type
_entity_poly.pdbx_seq_one_letter_code
_entity_poly.pdbx_strand_id
1 'polypeptide(L)'
;MESYLVKFIKTNKHNFENRVLIKKNDSPRSEINIVQECAIKNRKFKHTFKIEQYKKTSWLCECDKQHALFCFPCLVFANNENNKSERTKTGVRNLSHLSAKTKHFYYYYY
;
A
#
# COMPACT_ATOMS: atom_id res chain seq x y z
N MET A 1 0.16 -13.94 14.69
CA MET A 1 0.21 -14.20 13.23
C MET A 1 0.78 -12.98 12.51
N GLU A 2 1.78 -13.09 11.64
CA GLU A 2 2.31 -11.97 10.81
C GLU A 2 1.48 -11.77 9.53
N SER A 3 1.30 -10.54 9.03
CA SER A 3 0.52 -10.33 7.78
C SER A 3 1.28 -10.88 6.59
N TYR A 4 0.55 -11.24 5.53
CA TYR A 4 1.15 -11.67 4.27
C TYR A 4 2.19 -10.66 3.77
N LEU A 5 1.86 -9.37 3.81
CA LEU A 5 2.79 -8.29 3.42
C LEU A 5 4.05 -8.25 4.27
N VAL A 6 3.95 -8.41 5.60
CA VAL A 6 5.12 -8.41 6.48
C VAL A 6 6.02 -9.61 6.20
N LYS A 7 5.43 -10.80 5.99
CA LYS A 7 6.17 -12.01 5.61
C LYS A 7 6.85 -11.82 4.24
N PHE A 8 6.12 -11.27 3.27
CA PHE A 8 6.60 -10.98 1.93
C PHE A 8 7.82 -10.05 1.94
N ILE A 9 7.78 -8.95 2.70
CA ILE A 9 8.90 -8.01 2.83
C ILE A 9 10.11 -8.69 3.46
N LYS A 10 9.90 -9.48 4.52
CA LYS A 10 10.99 -10.18 5.22
C LYS A 10 11.68 -11.22 4.33
N THR A 11 10.91 -11.99 3.57
CA THR A 11 11.42 -13.07 2.70
C THR A 11 12.16 -12.51 1.48
N ASN A 12 11.73 -11.38 0.92
CA ASN A 12 12.31 -10.82 -0.30
C ASN A 12 13.51 -9.87 -0.06
N LYS A 13 14.22 -10.04 1.06
CA LYS A 13 15.40 -9.24 1.42
C LYS A 13 16.61 -9.40 0.49
N HIS A 14 16.60 -10.35 -0.45
CA HIS A 14 17.83 -10.78 -1.12
C HIS A 14 17.79 -10.61 -2.66
N ASN A 15 18.81 -9.89 -3.16
CA ASN A 15 19.14 -9.50 -4.54
C ASN A 15 18.25 -8.41 -5.19
N PHE A 16 18.88 -7.43 -5.85
CA PHE A 16 18.22 -6.35 -6.61
C PHE A 16 17.40 -6.89 -7.78
N GLU A 17 17.91 -7.89 -8.50
CA GLU A 17 17.24 -8.50 -9.65
C GLU A 17 15.91 -9.15 -9.24
N ASN A 18 15.88 -9.85 -8.10
CA ASN A 18 14.67 -10.42 -7.54
C ASN A 18 13.63 -9.34 -7.20
N ARG A 19 14.06 -8.20 -6.67
CA ARG A 19 13.17 -7.06 -6.39
C ARG A 19 12.58 -6.44 -7.65
N VAL A 20 13.35 -6.40 -8.75
CA VAL A 20 12.87 -5.96 -10.06
C VAL A 20 11.84 -6.93 -10.63
N LEU A 21 12.08 -8.24 -10.51
CA LEU A 21 11.12 -9.29 -10.92
C LEU A 21 9.83 -9.21 -10.10
N ILE A 22 9.95 -9.01 -8.79
CA ILE A 22 8.81 -8.83 -7.88
C ILE A 22 8.01 -7.57 -8.22
N LYS A 23 8.66 -6.44 -8.56
CA LYS A 23 7.95 -5.23 -9.00
C LYS A 23 7.14 -5.49 -10.27
N LYS A 24 7.66 -6.31 -11.19
CA LYS A 24 7.01 -6.68 -12.46
C LYS A 24 5.85 -7.65 -12.25
N ASN A 25 5.98 -8.58 -11.31
CA ASN A 25 4.91 -9.49 -10.93
C ASN A 25 3.95 -8.74 -10.01
N ASP A 26 2.87 -8.25 -10.60
CA ASP A 26 1.80 -7.47 -9.98
C ASP A 26 1.49 -7.93 -8.54
N SER A 27 1.26 -6.98 -7.64
CA SER A 27 1.10 -7.28 -6.21
C SER A 27 0.01 -8.34 -5.97
N PRO A 28 0.20 -9.27 -5.03
CA PRO A 28 -0.84 -10.21 -4.61
C PRO A 28 -2.00 -9.43 -4.00
N ARG A 29 -2.99 -9.12 -4.83
CA ARG A 29 -4.23 -8.42 -4.46
C ARG A 29 -5.19 -9.46 -3.88
N SER A 30 -5.52 -9.28 -2.63
CA SER A 30 -6.61 -9.97 -1.95
C SER A 30 -7.89 -9.14 -2.08
N GLU A 31 -9.05 -9.79 -2.20
CA GLU A 31 -10.35 -9.12 -2.35
C GLU A 31 -10.86 -8.50 -1.03
N ILE A 32 -9.98 -7.78 -0.32
CA ILE A 32 -10.30 -7.26 1.01
C ILE A 32 -10.92 -5.88 0.88
N ASN A 33 -12.14 -5.76 1.40
CA ASN A 33 -12.83 -4.48 1.51
C ASN A 33 -12.24 -3.67 2.67
N ILE A 34 -11.30 -2.77 2.38
CA ILE A 34 -10.87 -1.77 3.38
C ILE A 34 -12.00 -0.77 3.56
N VAL A 35 -12.55 -0.74 4.77
CA VAL A 35 -13.56 0.23 5.20
C VAL A 35 -12.93 1.13 6.25
N GLN A 36 -13.07 2.44 6.03
CA GLN A 36 -12.69 3.45 6.99
C GLN A 36 -13.92 4.27 7.37
N GLU A 37 -14.22 4.32 8.66
CA GLU A 37 -15.28 5.15 9.21
C GLU A 37 -14.67 6.37 9.89
N CYS A 38 -15.17 7.55 9.54
CA CYS A 38 -14.74 8.83 10.10
C CYS A 38 -15.95 9.60 10.59
N ALA A 39 -15.89 10.16 11.79
CA ALA A 39 -16.91 11.06 12.30
C ALA A 39 -16.35 12.49 12.35
N ILE A 40 -17.02 13.43 11.69
CA ILE A 40 -16.67 14.86 11.76
C ILE A 40 -17.92 15.60 12.23
N LYS A 41 -17.80 16.30 13.36
CA LYS A 41 -18.92 16.96 14.05
C LYS A 41 -20.06 15.94 14.28
N ASN A 42 -21.20 16.11 13.62
CA ASN A 42 -22.37 15.23 13.71
C ASN A 42 -22.56 14.32 12.50
N ARG A 43 -21.60 14.26 11.56
CA ARG A 43 -21.71 13.45 10.34
C ARG A 43 -20.75 12.28 10.39
N LYS A 44 -21.26 11.08 10.12
CA LYS A 44 -20.48 9.87 9.93
C LYS A 44 -20.27 9.65 8.44
N PHE A 45 -19.02 9.46 8.04
CA PHE A 45 -18.60 9.17 6.69
C PHE A 45 -18.00 7.77 6.66
N LYS A 46 -18.39 6.99 5.65
CA LYS A 46 -17.84 5.68 5.39
C LYS A 46 -17.12 5.73 4.04
N HIS A 47 -15.81 5.56 4.07
CA HIS A 47 -14.99 5.43 2.89
C HIS A 47 -14.66 3.96 2.69
N THR A 48 -14.91 3.44 1.49
CA THR A 48 -14.58 2.06 1.14
C THR A 48 -13.63 2.07 -0.03
N PHE A 49 -12.52 1.34 0.10
CA PHE A 49 -11.61 1.14 -1.01
C PHE A 49 -12.20 0.06 -1.93
N LYS A 50 -12.54 0.46 -3.16
CA LYS A 50 -13.09 -0.45 -4.17
C LYS A 50 -11.97 -1.07 -4.98
N ILE A 51 -12.12 -2.35 -5.32
CA ILE A 51 -11.17 -3.08 -6.17
C ILE A 51 -10.98 -2.38 -7.52
N GLU A 52 -12.00 -1.73 -8.09
CA GLU A 52 -11.85 -0.99 -9.36
C GLU A 52 -10.79 0.11 -9.29
N GLN A 53 -10.47 0.62 -8.10
CA GLN A 53 -9.42 1.62 -7.91
C GLN A 53 -8.04 1.07 -8.31
N TYR A 54 -7.82 -0.25 -8.21
CA TYR A 54 -6.60 -0.90 -8.69
C TYR A 54 -6.35 -0.73 -10.19
N LYS A 55 -7.38 -0.45 -10.99
CA LYS A 55 -7.20 -0.10 -12.41
C LYS A 55 -6.37 1.18 -12.58
N LYS A 56 -6.46 2.11 -11.62
CA LYS A 56 -5.70 3.37 -11.60
C LYS A 56 -4.48 3.32 -10.69
N THR A 57 -4.48 2.40 -9.73
CA THR A 57 -3.47 2.32 -8.66
C THR A 57 -2.94 0.90 -8.51
N SER A 58 -2.56 0.26 -9.63
CA SER A 58 -2.12 -1.13 -9.67
C SER A 58 -0.92 -1.45 -8.76
N TRP A 59 -0.11 -0.43 -8.47
CA TRP A 59 1.06 -0.47 -7.60
C TRP A 59 0.73 -0.33 -6.10
N LEU A 60 -0.53 -0.10 -5.73
CA LEU A 60 -0.97 -0.20 -4.34
C LEU A 60 -1.20 -1.67 -3.95
N CYS A 61 -1.05 -1.96 -2.67
CA CYS A 61 -1.34 -3.25 -2.08
C CYS A 61 -2.01 -3.05 -0.71
N GLU A 62 -2.96 -3.90 -0.36
CA GLU A 62 -3.61 -3.85 0.95
C GLU A 62 -2.88 -4.67 2.02
N CYS A 63 -2.91 -4.17 3.25
CA CYS A 63 -2.55 -4.92 4.44
C CYS A 63 -3.79 -5.11 5.31
N ASP A 64 -4.29 -6.34 5.36
CA ASP A 64 -5.40 -6.78 6.20
C ASP A 64 -5.20 -6.39 7.67
N LYS A 65 -4.03 -6.69 8.25
CA LYS A 65 -3.78 -6.47 9.68
C LYS A 65 -3.67 -5.02 10.08
N GLN A 66 -3.24 -4.17 9.15
CA GLN A 66 -3.05 -2.75 9.43
C GLN A 66 -4.20 -1.91 8.89
N HIS A 67 -5.19 -2.53 8.23
CA HIS A 67 -6.29 -1.87 7.53
C HIS A 67 -5.83 -0.65 6.73
N ALA A 68 -4.73 -0.81 5.98
CA ALA A 68 -4.03 0.27 5.32
C ALA A 68 -3.54 -0.16 3.93
N LEU A 69 -3.41 0.82 3.04
CA LEU A 69 -2.86 0.63 1.69
C LEU A 69 -1.39 1.04 1.65
N PHE A 70 -0.57 0.27 0.97
CA PHE A 70 0.86 0.52 0.83
C PHE A 70 1.26 0.62 -0.63
N CYS A 71 2.28 1.42 -0.91
CA CYS A 71 2.96 1.39 -2.20
C CYS A 71 3.82 0.13 -2.28
N PHE A 72 3.42 -0.83 -3.12
CA PHE A 72 4.09 -2.12 -3.24
C PHE A 72 5.56 -1.98 -3.70
N PRO A 73 5.90 -1.20 -4.75
CA PRO A 73 7.30 -0.95 -5.10
C PRO A 73 8.07 -0.35 -3.93
N CYS A 74 7.48 0.61 -3.21
CA CYS A 74 8.13 1.23 -2.07
C CYS A 74 8.43 0.20 -0.97
N LEU A 75 7.55 -0.76 -0.70
CA LEU A 75 7.80 -1.84 0.25
C LEU A 75 8.93 -2.76 -0.20
N VAL A 76 9.00 -3.09 -1.48
CA VAL A 76 10.04 -3.95 -2.07
C VAL A 76 11.41 -3.27 -2.01
N PHE A 77 11.46 -1.94 -2.18
CA PHE A 77 12.71 -1.17 -2.24
C PHE A 77 13.08 -0.41 -0.95
N ALA A 78 12.25 -0.40 0.09
CA ALA A 78 12.50 0.30 1.37
C ALA A 78 13.61 -0.32 2.26
N ASN A 79 14.50 -1.15 1.69
CA ASN A 79 15.56 -1.86 2.40
C ASN A 79 16.74 -0.98 2.84
N ASN A 80 16.79 0.30 2.46
CA ASN A 80 17.79 1.21 3.00
C ASN A 80 17.19 1.91 4.22
N GLU A 81 17.86 1.82 5.39
CA GLU A 81 17.39 2.44 6.64
C GLU A 81 17.07 3.94 6.49
N ASN A 82 17.69 4.60 5.51
CA ASN A 82 17.51 5.99 5.14
C ASN A 82 16.25 6.30 4.30
N ASN A 83 15.51 5.28 3.81
CA ASN A 83 14.35 5.42 2.91
C ASN A 83 13.04 4.85 3.47
N LYS A 84 12.99 4.51 4.77
CA LYS A 84 11.74 4.10 5.43
C LYS A 84 10.85 5.31 5.69
N SER A 85 10.12 5.74 4.67
CA SER A 85 9.08 6.76 4.84
C SER A 85 7.91 6.22 5.69
N GLU A 86 7.14 7.12 6.29
CA GLU A 86 5.89 6.80 7.00
C GLU A 86 4.91 5.96 6.14
N ARG A 87 5.05 6.05 4.81
CA ARG A 87 4.26 5.33 3.81
C ARG A 87 4.60 3.85 3.69
N THR A 88 5.79 3.44 4.10
CA THR A 88 6.21 2.02 4.14
C THR A 88 6.09 1.42 5.55
N LYS A 89 6.03 2.26 6.60
CA LYS A 89 5.82 1.83 7.99
C LYS A 89 4.34 1.73 8.38
N THR A 90 3.55 2.74 8.04
CA THR A 90 2.18 2.93 8.56
C THR A 90 1.11 2.78 7.47
N GLY A 91 1.49 3.09 6.22
CA GLY A 91 0.60 3.00 5.07
C GLY A 91 -0.42 4.14 5.01
N VAL A 92 -1.21 4.15 3.94
CA VAL A 92 -2.34 5.06 3.75
C VAL A 92 -3.58 4.44 4.38
N ARG A 93 -3.94 4.95 5.56
CA ARG A 93 -5.21 4.61 6.25
C ARG A 93 -6.36 5.51 5.85
N ASN A 94 -6.05 6.75 5.45
CA ASN A 94 -7.06 7.75 5.12
C ASN A 94 -7.44 7.68 3.64
N LEU A 95 -8.57 7.03 3.36
CA LEU A 95 -9.11 6.82 2.02
C LEU A 95 -9.67 8.10 1.40
N SER A 96 -10.12 9.08 2.20
CA SER A 96 -10.69 10.33 1.67
C SER A 96 -9.65 11.17 0.92
N HIS A 97 -8.38 11.06 1.30
CA HIS A 97 -7.25 11.72 0.63
C HIS A 97 -6.44 10.77 -0.25
N LEU A 98 -6.96 9.57 -0.55
CA LEU A 98 -6.21 8.59 -1.30
C LEU A 98 -5.82 9.13 -2.67
N SER A 99 -6.77 9.67 -3.45
CA SER A 99 -6.52 10.23 -4.78
C SER A 99 -5.41 11.31 -4.81
N ALA A 100 -5.39 12.19 -3.80
CA ALA A 100 -4.35 13.21 -3.65
C ALA A 100 -2.99 12.58 -3.34
N LYS A 101 -2.95 11.58 -2.44
CA LYS A 101 -1.72 10.85 -2.14
C LYS A 101 -1.23 10.03 -3.34
N THR A 102 -2.13 9.38 -4.08
CA THR A 102 -1.86 8.57 -5.28
C THR A 102 -1.09 9.34 -6.34
N LYS A 103 -1.45 10.61 -6.61
CA LYS A 103 -0.74 11.45 -7.58
C LYS A 103 0.74 11.61 -7.22
N HIS A 104 1.05 11.84 -5.94
CA HIS A 104 2.43 11.93 -5.48
C HIS A 104 3.22 10.62 -5.62
N PHE A 105 2.56 9.45 -5.61
CA PHE A 105 3.26 8.19 -5.78
C PHE A 105 3.65 7.90 -7.24
N TYR A 106 2.84 8.37 -8.20
CA TYR A 106 3.08 8.13 -9.62
C TYR A 106 4.36 8.83 -10.12
N TYR A 107 4.54 10.12 -9.79
CA TYR A 107 5.65 10.95 -10.27
C TYR A 107 7.05 10.54 -9.78
N TYR A 108 7.16 9.69 -8.76
CA TYR A 108 8.47 9.27 -8.22
C TYR A 108 8.98 7.95 -8.83
N TYR A 109 8.16 7.24 -9.59
CA TYR A 109 8.46 5.88 -10.03
C TYR A 109 8.20 5.62 -11.53
N TYR A 110 7.70 6.64 -12.25
CA TYR A 110 7.63 6.78 -13.70
C TYR A 110 8.11 8.17 -14.08
#